data_AF-A0A329S4N7-F1
#
_entry.id   AF-A0A329S4N7-F1
#
_cell.length_a   1.000
_cell.length_b   1.000
_cell.length_c   1.000
_cell.angle_alpha   90.00
_cell.angle_beta   90.00
_cell.angle_gamma   90.00
#
_symmetry.space_group_name_H-M   'P 1'
#
loop_
_entity.id
_entity.type
_entity.pdbx_description
1 polymer ?
#
loop_
_entity_poly.entity_id
_entity_poly.type
_entity_poly.pdbx_seq_one_letter_code
_entity_poly.pdbx_strand_id
1 'polypeptide(L)'
;MLSKKAQLIGVVVVIAVIGVIAGVIVTRQSDSSSSATESSGTASSGSGSSVSGGTSDSSTTTSSGSTSKPSKRSNSTSSRESSITSDPTSAKFSLAAFAVGDWGTTIYQDSCCTRSDTYTNFDIVAEDVVASLMNTQAGNADIKPKAILGHGDNFYWTGINSEEGRDSRFTTTFEKKFSGDNLASIPFVNVVGNHDYGGGSFICSKGDENAKCKSADDIVEGLENKFKWQQEYTSPNDNRWVLKDHFYVYSIEDEDSGVSIDIFNVDTGDADVHAALQVCCQCFAYSEGDDDSCKGVARGHEYCAGGDTDMYDACFAKFKEWSDDSRKQLAEKVATSTATWKIVNSHYSPHVHYDEKGMQEWFDILEGSGIHAWVYGHTHGEKHDYSESLGVHFVENGAGGGIQKESASGLTTYAAKYATNVWTYTGDEYGFFSLEASEEWLKVQYHTADNSWSFGSTMSDTTAGGVQTKHCWYIPADGTEGKECTS
;
A
#
# COMPACT_ATOMS: atom_id res chain seq x y z
N MET A 1 49.49 -20.11 -0.89
CA MET A 1 48.68 -20.46 -2.09
C MET A 1 47.38 -19.67 -2.00
N LEU A 2 46.81 -19.21 -3.12
CA LEU A 2 45.69 -18.28 -3.16
C LEU A 2 44.69 -18.66 -4.26
N SER A 3 43.47 -18.10 -4.17
CA SER A 3 42.29 -18.39 -5.00
C SER A 3 41.67 -19.80 -4.77
N LYS A 4 40.35 -20.01 -4.96
CA LYS A 4 39.32 -19.10 -5.51
C LYS A 4 38.14 -18.91 -4.54
N LYS A 5 37.96 -17.68 -4.07
CA LYS A 5 36.64 -17.03 -3.94
C LYS A 5 36.84 -15.61 -4.49
N ALA A 6 36.09 -15.28 -5.53
CA ALA A 6 36.08 -13.97 -6.17
C ALA A 6 34.63 -13.70 -6.56
N GLN A 7 34.04 -12.64 -6.00
CA GLN A 7 33.72 -11.42 -6.76
C GLN A 7 32.63 -11.65 -7.81
N LEU A 8 31.38 -11.51 -7.38
CA LEU A 8 30.45 -10.63 -8.08
C LEU A 8 30.56 -9.25 -7.40
N ILE A 9 30.58 -8.19 -8.21
CA ILE A 9 30.72 -6.80 -7.78
C ILE A 9 29.49 -6.08 -8.34
N GLY A 10 28.76 -5.35 -7.49
CA GLY A 10 27.60 -4.57 -7.90
C GLY A 10 27.97 -3.42 -8.85
N VAL A 11 27.03 -3.06 -9.72
CA VAL A 11 27.15 -1.90 -10.62
C VAL A 11 25.78 -1.22 -10.75
N VAL A 12 25.50 -0.32 -9.81
CA VAL A 12 24.69 0.91 -9.94
C VAL A 12 23.94 1.13 -11.27
N VAL A 13 22.61 1.21 -11.20
CA VAL A 13 21.81 2.12 -12.05
C VAL A 13 20.80 2.87 -11.18
N VAL A 14 21.03 4.16 -10.95
CA VAL A 14 20.07 5.05 -10.26
C VAL A 14 19.31 5.87 -11.30
N ILE A 15 18.00 5.63 -11.44
CA ILE A 15 17.06 6.55 -12.10
C ILE A 15 15.74 6.56 -11.32
N ALA A 16 15.24 7.75 -10.99
CA ALA A 16 13.98 7.93 -10.28
C ALA A 16 12.75 7.64 -11.16
N VAL A 17 11.69 7.08 -10.57
CA VAL A 17 10.40 6.82 -11.23
C VAL A 17 9.62 8.13 -11.40
N ILE A 18 9.95 8.90 -12.44
CA ILE A 18 9.10 10.00 -12.91
C ILE A 18 8.03 9.40 -13.81
N GLY A 19 6.78 9.37 -13.36
CA GLY A 19 5.64 8.96 -14.18
C GLY A 19 5.41 9.92 -15.35
N VAL A 20 5.41 9.40 -16.58
CA VAL A 20 5.18 10.18 -17.82
C VAL A 20 3.98 9.65 -18.60
N ILE A 21 2.78 10.13 -18.26
CA ILE A 21 1.58 10.00 -19.10
C ILE A 21 1.47 11.27 -19.97
N ALA A 22 1.91 11.19 -21.22
CA ALA A 22 1.98 12.34 -22.13
C ALA A 22 0.62 12.65 -22.82
N GLY A 23 -0.22 13.48 -22.19
CA GLY A 23 -1.45 14.02 -22.78
C GLY A 23 -1.21 15.33 -23.56
N VAL A 24 -1.69 15.41 -24.81
CA VAL A 24 -1.44 16.56 -25.72
C VAL A 24 -2.61 17.57 -25.72
N ILE A 25 -2.36 18.84 -25.38
CA ILE A 25 -3.23 19.99 -25.72
C ILE A 25 -2.40 21.23 -26.17
N VAL A 26 -2.99 22.05 -27.04
CA VAL A 26 -2.38 23.08 -27.91
C VAL A 26 -3.07 24.44 -27.69
N THR A 27 -2.44 25.61 -27.57
CA THR A 27 -1.03 26.09 -27.47
C THR A 27 -1.04 27.50 -26.83
N ARG A 28 0.10 28.13 -26.48
CA ARG A 28 0.73 29.23 -27.29
C ARG A 28 2.07 29.72 -26.70
N GLN A 29 3.06 29.87 -27.59
CA GLN A 29 4.07 30.96 -27.74
C GLN A 29 4.61 31.67 -26.48
N SER A 30 5.92 31.87 -26.28
CA SER A 30 7.12 31.60 -27.11
C SER A 30 8.40 31.79 -26.26
N ASP A 31 9.61 31.37 -26.62
CA ASP A 31 10.10 30.76 -27.88
C ASP A 31 10.97 29.51 -27.57
N SER A 32 12.19 29.18 -28.04
CA SER A 32 13.17 29.76 -28.99
C SER A 32 14.02 28.66 -29.67
N SER A 33 14.75 29.00 -30.75
CA SER A 33 15.94 28.30 -31.30
C SER A 33 15.92 26.75 -31.28
N SER A 34 15.39 26.11 -32.32
CA SER A 34 16.15 25.63 -33.50
C SER A 34 16.91 24.30 -33.29
N SER A 35 16.38 23.12 -33.61
CA SER A 35 15.88 22.57 -34.91
C SER A 35 16.92 21.70 -35.64
N ALA A 36 16.70 20.38 -35.63
CA ALA A 36 17.20 19.45 -36.65
C ALA A 36 16.12 18.38 -36.89
N THR A 37 15.64 18.26 -38.12
CA THR A 37 14.56 17.34 -38.53
C THR A 37 15.09 16.31 -39.52
N GLU A 38 14.80 15.03 -39.30
CA GLU A 38 14.29 14.10 -40.33
C GLU A 38 13.33 13.13 -39.60
N SER A 39 12.04 13.09 -39.95
CA SER A 39 11.39 12.43 -41.09
C SER A 39 11.17 10.92 -40.84
N SER A 40 9.93 10.45 -41.01
CA SER A 40 9.52 9.08 -40.68
C SER A 40 8.67 8.43 -41.77
N GLY A 41 8.94 7.15 -42.01
CA GLY A 41 8.19 6.21 -42.83
C GLY A 41 8.70 4.79 -42.52
N THR A 42 7.96 3.71 -42.73
CA THR A 42 6.66 3.58 -43.41
C THR A 42 5.82 2.49 -42.72
N ALA A 43 4.50 2.46 -42.94
CA ALA A 43 3.57 1.51 -42.31
C ALA A 43 3.57 0.10 -42.97
N SER A 44 2.70 -0.78 -42.42
CA SER A 44 2.32 -2.17 -42.83
C SER A 44 2.76 -3.24 -41.83
N SER A 45 1.98 -4.31 -41.55
CA SER A 45 0.54 -4.54 -41.85
C SER A 45 -0.01 -5.68 -40.99
N GLY A 46 -1.24 -5.54 -40.50
CA GLY A 46 -2.00 -6.67 -39.95
C GLY A 46 -2.65 -7.50 -41.06
N SER A 47 -2.65 -8.83 -40.93
CA SER A 47 -3.30 -9.76 -41.85
C SER A 47 -4.62 -10.27 -41.28
N GLY A 48 -5.73 -9.74 -41.76
CA GLY A 48 -7.05 -10.33 -41.53
C GLY A 48 -7.33 -11.48 -42.50
N SER A 49 -8.11 -12.47 -42.05
CA SER A 49 -8.69 -13.52 -42.91
C SER A 49 -10.20 -13.54 -42.72
N SER A 50 -10.94 -13.49 -43.83
CA SER A 50 -12.40 -13.54 -43.86
C SER A 50 -12.89 -14.79 -44.60
N VAL A 51 -13.97 -15.38 -44.09
CA VAL A 51 -14.74 -16.42 -44.77
C VAL A 51 -16.22 -16.05 -44.62
N SER A 52 -17.02 -16.28 -45.67
CA SER A 52 -18.42 -15.82 -45.72
C SER A 52 -19.35 -16.93 -46.19
N GLY A 53 -20.52 -17.04 -45.56
CA GLY A 53 -21.62 -17.92 -46.00
C GLY A 53 -22.85 -17.76 -45.12
N GLY A 54 -24.01 -17.47 -45.73
CA GLY A 54 -25.35 -17.62 -45.11
C GLY A 54 -25.99 -18.96 -45.50
N THR A 55 -27.23 -19.33 -45.15
CA THR A 55 -28.41 -18.67 -44.53
C THR A 55 -29.25 -19.79 -43.85
N SER A 56 -30.38 -19.63 -43.12
CA SER A 56 -31.42 -18.58 -43.03
C SER A 56 -32.12 -18.59 -41.64
N ASP A 57 -33.22 -17.84 -41.50
CA ASP A 57 -34.46 -18.07 -40.71
C ASP A 57 -34.54 -19.30 -39.77
N SER A 58 -35.13 -19.22 -38.56
CA SER A 58 -36.45 -18.60 -38.28
C SER A 58 -36.73 -18.36 -36.77
N SER A 59 -37.65 -17.41 -36.49
CA SER A 59 -38.54 -17.31 -35.30
C SER A 59 -37.96 -17.40 -33.88
N THR A 60 -37.82 -16.29 -33.15
CA THR A 60 -38.87 -15.61 -32.33
C THR A 60 -39.16 -16.26 -30.96
N THR A 61 -38.67 -15.62 -29.89
CA THR A 61 -39.47 -15.29 -28.69
C THR A 61 -38.90 -14.05 -27.98
N THR A 62 -39.72 -13.34 -27.22
CA THR A 62 -39.42 -12.01 -26.65
C THR A 62 -39.16 -12.05 -25.14
N SER A 63 -38.16 -11.29 -24.68
CA SER A 63 -38.13 -10.70 -23.33
C SER A 63 -37.59 -9.27 -23.41
N SER A 64 -38.17 -8.36 -22.63
CA SER A 64 -37.94 -6.92 -22.76
C SER A 64 -36.92 -6.40 -21.74
N GLY A 65 -35.70 -6.11 -22.19
CA GLY A 65 -34.72 -5.32 -21.43
C GLY A 65 -34.77 -3.85 -21.85
N SER A 66 -35.15 -2.95 -20.94
CA SER A 66 -35.21 -1.50 -21.21
C SER A 66 -33.81 -0.88 -21.11
N THR A 67 -33.23 -0.50 -22.24
CA THR A 67 -31.93 0.19 -22.30
C THR A 67 -32.03 1.63 -21.81
N SER A 68 -31.76 1.85 -20.53
CA SER A 68 -31.47 3.18 -19.97
C SER A 68 -30.19 3.73 -20.62
N LYS A 69 -30.32 4.86 -21.32
CA LYS A 69 -29.15 5.62 -21.78
C LYS A 69 -28.45 6.26 -20.58
N PRO A 70 -27.12 6.39 -20.56
CA PRO A 70 -26.44 7.15 -19.52
C PRO A 70 -26.92 8.59 -19.55
N SER A 71 -27.49 9.05 -18.44
CA SER A 71 -27.72 10.47 -18.19
C SER A 71 -26.36 11.14 -18.01
N LYS A 72 -26.19 12.34 -18.58
CA LYS A 72 -25.03 13.17 -18.26
C LYS A 72 -25.15 13.58 -16.78
N ARG A 73 -24.34 12.99 -15.87
CA ARG A 73 -24.07 13.61 -14.56
C ARG A 73 -23.61 15.04 -14.84
N SER A 74 -24.25 16.04 -14.24
CA SER A 74 -23.80 17.42 -14.29
C SER A 74 -22.75 17.64 -13.22
N ASN A 75 -21.62 18.28 -13.56
CA ASN A 75 -20.71 18.81 -12.53
C ASN A 75 -21.40 19.98 -11.82
N SER A 76 -22.22 19.66 -10.82
CA SER A 76 -22.58 20.58 -9.74
C SER A 76 -21.50 20.49 -8.69
N THR A 77 -20.47 21.34 -8.81
CA THR A 77 -19.46 21.55 -7.76
C THR A 77 -20.13 22.28 -6.60
N SER A 78 -20.92 21.53 -5.82
CA SER A 78 -21.44 21.96 -4.53
C SER A 78 -20.30 21.80 -3.55
N SER A 79 -19.64 22.90 -3.20
CA SER A 79 -18.60 22.89 -2.18
C SER A 79 -19.15 22.28 -0.89
N ARG A 80 -18.38 21.41 -0.26
CA ARG A 80 -18.82 20.63 0.91
C ARG A 80 -18.78 21.52 2.15
N GLU A 81 -19.88 22.22 2.44
CA GLU A 81 -19.98 23.13 3.60
C GLU A 81 -19.95 22.34 4.92
N SER A 82 -19.06 22.75 5.84
CA SER A 82 -18.91 22.11 7.16
C SER A 82 -20.16 22.29 8.02
N SER A 83 -20.68 21.16 8.48
CA SER A 83 -21.71 21.06 9.51
C SER A 83 -21.13 21.07 10.92
N ILE A 84 -19.89 20.60 11.09
CA ILE A 84 -19.15 20.73 12.35
C ILE A 84 -18.76 22.20 12.56
N THR A 85 -19.04 22.72 13.76
CA THR A 85 -18.78 24.13 14.15
C THR A 85 -17.99 24.29 15.45
N SER A 86 -17.58 23.18 16.07
CA SER A 86 -16.69 23.17 17.24
C SER A 86 -15.24 23.48 16.85
N ASP A 87 -14.40 23.79 17.83
CA ASP A 87 -12.97 23.95 17.61
C ASP A 87 -12.20 22.69 18.06
N PRO A 88 -11.51 21.96 17.16
CA PRO A 88 -10.75 20.77 17.52
C PRO A 88 -9.64 21.03 18.54
N THR A 89 -9.13 22.26 18.65
CA THR A 89 -8.18 22.63 19.72
C THR A 89 -8.79 22.54 21.13
N SER A 90 -10.12 22.50 21.22
CA SER A 90 -10.90 22.30 22.45
C SER A 90 -11.59 20.94 22.53
N ALA A 91 -11.46 20.08 21.52
CA ALA A 91 -12.12 18.78 21.48
C ALA A 91 -11.47 17.80 22.45
N LYS A 92 -12.30 17.03 23.18
CA LYS A 92 -11.83 15.94 24.03
C LYS A 92 -11.61 14.69 23.17
N PHE A 93 -10.38 14.48 22.73
CA PHE A 93 -9.93 13.20 22.20
C PHE A 93 -9.94 12.14 23.32
N SER A 94 -10.25 10.89 22.98
CA SER A 94 -10.49 9.80 23.94
C SER A 94 -10.00 8.42 23.47
N LEU A 95 -9.96 8.20 22.16
CA LEU A 95 -9.54 6.96 21.53
C LEU A 95 -8.35 7.22 20.61
N ALA A 96 -7.40 6.27 20.51
CA ALA A 96 -6.26 6.39 19.60
C ALA A 96 -5.88 5.07 18.92
N ALA A 97 -5.21 5.17 17.78
CA ALA A 97 -4.50 4.10 17.09
C ALA A 97 -3.24 4.66 16.42
N PHE A 98 -2.24 3.81 16.18
CA PHE A 98 -1.12 4.15 15.28
C PHE A 98 -1.27 3.42 13.93
N ALA A 99 -0.45 3.79 12.96
CA ALA A 99 -0.42 3.27 11.61
C ALA A 99 1.04 3.17 11.14
N VAL A 100 1.40 2.08 10.45
CA VAL A 100 2.74 1.87 9.85
C VAL A 100 2.69 0.83 8.72
N GLY A 101 3.23 1.16 7.55
CA GLY A 101 3.42 0.24 6.42
C GLY A 101 4.88 -0.15 6.22
N ASP A 102 5.12 -1.23 5.48
CA ASP A 102 6.40 -1.47 4.80
C ASP A 102 7.61 -1.49 5.76
N TRP A 103 7.38 -2.01 6.96
CA TRP A 103 8.30 -1.94 8.12
C TRP A 103 9.25 -3.13 8.23
N GLY A 104 8.92 -4.28 7.60
CA GLY A 104 9.48 -5.57 7.97
C GLY A 104 10.83 -5.93 7.34
N THR A 105 11.95 -5.47 7.92
CA THR A 105 13.29 -5.76 7.37
C THR A 105 13.60 -7.25 7.27
N THR A 106 14.41 -7.63 6.29
CA THR A 106 14.96 -8.99 6.16
C THR A 106 15.64 -9.44 7.44
N ILE A 107 15.77 -10.76 7.67
CA ILE A 107 16.46 -11.31 8.85
C ILE A 107 17.95 -10.92 8.96
N TYR A 108 18.52 -10.31 7.91
CA TYR A 108 19.88 -9.80 7.84
C TYR A 108 19.97 -8.26 7.82
N GLN A 109 18.83 -7.55 7.85
CA GLN A 109 18.75 -6.08 7.78
C GLN A 109 19.43 -5.51 6.52
N ASP A 110 19.25 -6.19 5.39
CA ASP A 110 19.89 -5.90 4.11
C ASP A 110 18.92 -5.45 3.00
N SER A 111 17.61 -5.41 3.24
CA SER A 111 16.59 -4.91 2.29
C SER A 111 16.76 -3.43 1.94
N CYS A 112 17.25 -2.61 2.87
CA CYS A 112 17.68 -1.23 2.62
C CYS A 112 18.76 -1.10 1.52
N CYS A 113 19.61 -2.12 1.42
CA CYS A 113 21.00 -1.96 1.02
C CYS A 113 21.41 -2.96 -0.08
N THR A 114 20.52 -3.91 -0.40
CA THR A 114 20.55 -4.78 -1.58
C THR A 114 19.86 -4.16 -2.79
N ARG A 115 18.92 -3.23 -2.57
CA ARG A 115 18.22 -2.46 -3.62
C ARG A 115 19.00 -1.24 -4.13
N SER A 116 20.00 -0.79 -3.39
CA SER A 116 20.69 0.48 -3.65
C SER A 116 22.14 0.44 -3.17
N ASP A 117 23.09 0.71 -4.07
CA ASP A 117 24.51 0.94 -3.73
C ASP A 117 24.70 2.24 -2.91
N THR A 118 23.66 3.05 -2.72
CA THR A 118 23.67 4.33 -2.00
C THR A 118 22.67 4.32 -0.84
N TYR A 119 23.14 3.89 0.33
CA TYR A 119 22.38 3.88 1.58
C TYR A 119 23.14 4.59 2.71
N THR A 120 22.42 4.91 3.78
CA THR A 120 22.92 5.56 5.00
C THR A 120 22.79 4.63 6.20
N ASN A 121 23.45 4.96 7.32
CA ASN A 121 23.22 4.26 8.59
C ASN A 121 21.74 4.25 9.01
N PHE A 122 20.98 5.33 8.73
CA PHE A 122 19.57 5.41 9.08
C PHE A 122 18.75 4.35 8.31
N ASP A 123 19.09 4.07 7.05
CA ASP A 123 18.41 3.04 6.25
C ASP A 123 18.65 1.62 6.80
N ILE A 124 19.78 1.37 7.45
CA ILE A 124 20.10 0.06 8.07
C ILE A 124 19.26 -0.18 9.33
N VAL A 125 19.06 0.85 10.15
CA VAL A 125 18.39 0.75 11.46
C VAL A 125 16.95 1.25 11.45
N ALA A 126 16.37 1.51 10.27
CA ALA A 126 15.11 2.26 10.11
C ALA A 126 13.94 1.65 10.91
N GLU A 127 13.70 0.34 10.78
CA GLU A 127 12.67 -0.40 11.55
C GLU A 127 12.90 -0.33 13.08
N ASP A 128 14.15 -0.45 13.56
CA ASP A 128 14.45 -0.31 15.00
C ASP A 128 14.17 1.13 15.49
N VAL A 129 14.46 2.13 14.66
CA VAL A 129 14.16 3.53 14.95
C VAL A 129 12.66 3.78 14.96
N VAL A 130 11.91 3.35 13.93
CA VAL A 130 10.45 3.54 13.87
C VAL A 130 9.75 2.84 15.04
N ALA A 131 10.12 1.59 15.37
CA ALA A 131 9.60 0.90 16.54
C ALA A 131 9.94 1.63 17.86
N SER A 132 11.13 2.23 17.97
CA SER A 132 11.54 3.04 19.12
C SER A 132 10.78 4.36 19.22
N LEU A 133 10.53 5.04 18.10
CA LEU A 133 9.72 6.26 18.02
C LEU A 133 8.27 5.99 18.39
N MET A 134 7.67 4.91 17.85
CA MET A 134 6.33 4.44 18.22
C MET A 134 6.24 4.16 19.71
N ASN A 135 7.19 3.42 20.30
CA ASN A 135 7.18 3.12 21.73
C ASN A 135 7.35 4.37 22.60
N THR A 136 8.13 5.34 22.14
CA THR A 136 8.31 6.63 22.82
C THR A 136 7.05 7.48 22.76
N GLN A 137 6.40 7.56 21.59
CA GLN A 137 5.15 8.30 21.43
C GLN A 137 3.98 7.65 22.19
N ALA A 138 3.85 6.32 22.16
CA ALA A 138 2.87 5.60 22.98
C ALA A 138 3.12 5.80 24.47
N GLY A 139 4.39 5.90 24.92
CA GLY A 139 4.75 6.26 26.28
C GLY A 139 4.34 7.69 26.67
N ASN A 140 4.56 8.65 25.77
CA ASN A 140 4.34 10.08 26.01
C ASN A 140 2.89 10.55 25.84
N ALA A 141 2.09 9.90 24.99
CA ALA A 141 0.72 10.32 24.69
C ALA A 141 -0.22 10.16 25.90
N ASP A 142 -1.11 11.12 26.14
CA ASP A 142 -2.14 11.03 27.18
C ASP A 142 -3.15 9.90 26.88
N ILE A 143 -3.44 9.68 25.59
CA ILE A 143 -4.30 8.60 25.10
C ILE A 143 -3.40 7.47 24.57
N LYS A 144 -3.53 6.27 25.15
CA LYS A 144 -2.77 5.11 24.68
C LYS A 144 -3.45 4.50 23.44
N PRO A 145 -2.72 4.18 22.36
CA PRO A 145 -3.32 3.56 21.19
C PRO A 145 -3.89 2.18 21.54
N LYS A 146 -5.11 1.87 21.06
CA LYS A 146 -5.79 0.57 21.27
C LYS A 146 -5.55 -0.42 20.13
N ALA A 147 -4.96 0.03 19.02
CA ALA A 147 -4.51 -0.77 17.89
C ALA A 147 -3.37 -0.07 17.13
N ILE A 148 -2.66 -0.83 16.31
CA ILE A 148 -1.69 -0.36 15.32
C ILE A 148 -2.13 -0.93 13.96
N LEU A 149 -2.37 -0.09 12.97
CA LEU A 149 -2.70 -0.53 11.61
C LEU A 149 -1.41 -0.89 10.87
N GLY A 150 -1.29 -2.14 10.41
CA GLY A 150 -0.19 -2.60 9.56
C GLY A 150 -0.62 -2.58 8.09
N HIS A 151 0.06 -1.80 7.25
CA HIS A 151 -0.29 -1.60 5.83
C HIS A 151 0.33 -2.64 4.86
N GLY A 152 0.69 -3.83 5.35
CA GLY A 152 1.33 -4.87 4.54
C GLY A 152 2.82 -4.60 4.26
N ASP A 153 3.40 -5.48 3.46
CA ASP A 153 4.83 -5.72 3.32
C ASP A 153 5.51 -5.90 4.69
N ASN A 154 4.86 -6.76 5.48
CA ASN A 154 5.23 -7.13 6.84
C ASN A 154 6.57 -7.88 6.90
N PHE A 155 7.02 -8.48 5.78
CA PHE A 155 8.18 -9.37 5.73
C PHE A 155 8.97 -9.33 4.40
N TYR A 156 9.73 -8.27 4.12
CA TYR A 156 10.65 -8.21 2.97
C TYR A 156 11.67 -9.37 2.97
N TRP A 157 12.10 -9.94 1.84
CA TRP A 157 11.68 -9.67 0.45
C TRP A 157 10.56 -10.58 -0.07
N THR A 158 10.29 -11.70 0.63
CA THR A 158 9.49 -12.80 0.08
C THR A 158 8.45 -13.36 1.06
N GLY A 159 8.15 -12.64 2.15
CA GLY A 159 7.12 -13.01 3.09
C GLY A 159 7.59 -14.07 4.08
N ILE A 160 6.73 -15.06 4.31
CA ILE A 160 7.07 -16.33 4.96
C ILE A 160 7.27 -17.40 3.87
N ASN A 161 8.32 -18.22 3.93
CA ASN A 161 8.61 -19.25 2.92
C ASN A 161 8.23 -20.67 3.37
N SER A 162 8.28 -20.99 4.67
CA SER A 162 7.69 -22.23 5.19
C SER A 162 7.12 -22.10 6.61
N GLU A 163 6.32 -23.07 7.02
CA GLU A 163 5.77 -23.18 8.37
C GLU A 163 6.90 -23.27 9.42
N GLU A 164 7.99 -23.96 9.10
CA GLU A 164 9.17 -24.06 9.97
C GLU A 164 9.98 -22.76 10.06
N GLY A 165 10.03 -21.97 8.97
CA GLY A 165 10.67 -20.66 8.96
C GLY A 165 9.90 -19.58 9.71
N ARG A 166 8.56 -19.63 9.63
CA ARG A 166 7.58 -18.65 10.16
C ARG A 166 7.98 -18.06 11.51
N ASP A 167 8.02 -18.89 12.56
CA ASP A 167 8.20 -18.40 13.94
C ASP A 167 9.54 -17.69 14.12
N SER A 168 10.58 -18.10 13.40
CA SER A 168 11.90 -17.45 13.43
C SER A 168 11.90 -16.08 12.74
N ARG A 169 11.11 -15.92 11.67
CA ARG A 169 10.92 -14.67 10.94
C ARG A 169 10.13 -13.67 11.77
N PHE A 170 8.97 -14.06 12.28
CA PHE A 170 8.17 -13.26 13.22
C PHE A 170 8.99 -12.86 14.45
N THR A 171 9.74 -13.78 15.04
CA THR A 171 10.61 -13.49 16.20
C THR A 171 11.71 -12.47 15.89
N THR A 172 12.15 -12.34 14.63
CA THR A 172 13.30 -11.50 14.27
C THR A 172 12.89 -10.12 13.76
N THR A 173 11.86 -10.05 12.93
CA THR A 173 11.36 -8.82 12.31
C THR A 173 10.24 -8.18 13.15
N PHE A 174 9.29 -8.95 13.68
CA PHE A 174 8.17 -8.38 14.44
C PHE A 174 8.44 -8.31 15.95
N GLU A 175 8.59 -9.46 16.62
CA GLU A 175 8.52 -9.53 18.09
C GLU A 175 9.70 -8.89 18.82
N LYS A 176 10.90 -8.87 18.23
CA LYS A 176 12.07 -8.17 18.81
C LYS A 176 12.01 -6.66 18.59
N LYS A 177 11.50 -6.20 17.45
CA LYS A 177 11.50 -4.78 17.07
C LYS A 177 10.42 -4.03 17.84
N PHE A 178 9.17 -4.47 17.74
CA PHE A 178 8.03 -3.88 18.43
C PHE A 178 7.88 -4.44 19.85
N SER A 179 8.98 -4.52 20.61
CA SER A 179 9.07 -5.16 21.93
C SER A 179 8.98 -4.20 23.12
N GLY A 180 8.95 -2.88 22.89
CA GLY A 180 8.97 -1.87 23.95
C GLY A 180 7.71 -1.87 24.82
N ASP A 181 7.87 -1.55 26.11
CA ASP A 181 6.84 -1.62 27.15
C ASP A 181 5.51 -0.92 26.82
N ASN A 182 5.51 0.11 25.96
CA ASN A 182 4.31 0.86 25.57
C ASN A 182 3.65 0.34 24.28
N LEU A 183 4.24 -0.66 23.60
CA LEU A 183 3.69 -1.32 22.40
C LEU A 183 3.50 -2.83 22.56
N ALA A 184 4.18 -3.45 23.53
CA ALA A 184 4.36 -4.90 23.57
C ALA A 184 3.04 -5.71 23.56
N SER A 185 1.97 -5.19 24.16
CA SER A 185 0.63 -5.83 24.18
C SER A 185 -0.39 -5.22 23.22
N ILE A 186 -0.01 -4.23 22.38
CA ILE A 186 -0.96 -3.54 21.50
C ILE A 186 -1.19 -4.37 20.22
N PRO A 187 -2.46 -4.65 19.84
CA PRO A 187 -2.78 -5.36 18.61
C PRO A 187 -2.27 -4.67 17.34
N PHE A 188 -1.46 -5.39 16.56
CA PHE A 188 -1.17 -5.07 15.16
C PHE A 188 -2.28 -5.66 14.29
N VAL A 189 -2.99 -4.79 13.58
CA VAL A 189 -4.14 -5.09 12.72
C VAL A 189 -3.66 -4.95 11.29
N ASN A 190 -3.28 -6.06 10.67
CA ASN A 190 -2.49 -6.08 9.45
C ASN A 190 -3.33 -6.40 8.20
N VAL A 191 -2.92 -5.83 7.07
CA VAL A 191 -3.12 -6.43 5.75
C VAL A 191 -1.81 -7.05 5.26
N VAL A 192 -1.78 -7.49 4.00
CA VAL A 192 -0.62 -8.10 3.32
C VAL A 192 -0.30 -7.34 2.04
N GLY A 193 0.98 -7.24 1.70
CA GLY A 193 1.49 -6.55 0.51
C GLY A 193 2.11 -7.48 -0.54
N ASN A 194 2.71 -6.92 -1.60
CA ASN A 194 3.34 -7.77 -2.64
C ASN A 194 4.47 -8.65 -2.10
N HIS A 195 5.33 -8.14 -1.22
CA HIS A 195 6.46 -8.89 -0.68
C HIS A 195 6.00 -9.99 0.27
N ASP A 196 4.88 -9.82 0.98
CA ASP A 196 4.24 -10.88 1.77
C ASP A 196 3.86 -12.12 0.93
N TYR A 197 3.45 -11.91 -0.33
CA TYR A 197 3.15 -12.98 -1.29
C TYR A 197 4.37 -13.44 -2.12
N GLY A 198 5.58 -12.96 -1.84
CA GLY A 198 6.82 -13.34 -2.55
C GLY A 198 7.48 -12.21 -3.34
N GLY A 199 6.82 -11.08 -3.51
CA GLY A 199 7.35 -9.91 -4.21
C GLY A 199 7.62 -10.20 -5.68
N GLY A 200 8.82 -9.83 -6.14
CA GLY A 200 9.32 -10.22 -7.47
C GLY A 200 9.95 -11.61 -7.53
N SER A 201 9.95 -12.39 -6.44
CA SER A 201 10.60 -13.70 -6.34
C SER A 201 9.64 -14.86 -6.64
N PHE A 202 10.10 -16.12 -6.51
CA PHE A 202 9.18 -17.26 -6.64
C PHE A 202 8.23 -17.36 -5.46
N ILE A 203 6.93 -17.52 -5.76
CA ILE A 203 5.86 -17.71 -4.76
C ILE A 203 6.03 -19.06 -4.05
N CYS A 204 6.29 -20.14 -4.79
CA CYS A 204 6.46 -21.46 -4.20
C CYS A 204 7.80 -21.60 -3.45
N SER A 205 7.91 -22.60 -2.58
CA SER A 205 9.10 -22.84 -1.76
C SER A 205 9.45 -24.34 -1.68
N LYS A 206 10.65 -24.65 -1.20
CA LYS A 206 11.16 -26.03 -1.06
C LYS A 206 11.91 -26.18 0.27
N GLY A 207 11.15 -26.34 1.36
CA GLY A 207 11.59 -25.88 2.67
C GLY A 207 11.48 -24.36 2.71
N ASP A 208 12.33 -23.69 3.49
CA ASP A 208 12.31 -22.22 3.68
C ASP A 208 12.94 -21.43 2.50
N GLU A 209 13.36 -22.12 1.43
CA GLU A 209 13.99 -21.55 0.23
C GLU A 209 12.96 -21.36 -0.90
N ASN A 210 12.92 -20.18 -1.52
CA ASN A 210 12.05 -19.89 -2.68
C ASN A 210 12.39 -20.81 -3.88
N ALA A 211 11.37 -21.32 -4.56
CA ALA A 211 11.52 -22.32 -5.63
C ALA A 211 10.42 -22.20 -6.70
N LYS A 212 10.74 -22.53 -7.96
CA LYS A 212 9.77 -22.51 -9.07
C LYS A 212 8.55 -23.39 -8.78
N CYS A 213 7.36 -22.80 -8.87
CA CYS A 213 6.09 -23.52 -8.95
C CYS A 213 6.09 -24.46 -10.17
N LYS A 214 5.36 -25.58 -10.09
CA LYS A 214 5.34 -26.62 -11.14
C LYS A 214 4.04 -26.64 -11.96
N SER A 215 3.01 -25.89 -11.54
CA SER A 215 1.69 -25.88 -12.16
C SER A 215 0.87 -24.65 -11.74
N ALA A 216 -0.29 -24.47 -12.35
CA ALA A 216 -1.31 -23.51 -11.94
C ALA A 216 -1.91 -23.83 -10.55
N ASP A 217 -1.92 -25.09 -10.11
CA ASP A 217 -2.35 -25.47 -8.76
C ASP A 217 -1.25 -25.12 -7.73
N ASP A 218 0.02 -25.42 -8.05
CA ASP A 218 1.18 -25.11 -7.20
C ASP A 218 1.25 -23.62 -6.83
N ILE A 219 1.02 -22.71 -7.78
CA ILE A 219 1.15 -21.26 -7.55
C ILE A 219 0.01 -20.72 -6.67
N VAL A 220 -1.20 -21.26 -6.80
CA VAL A 220 -2.35 -20.89 -5.95
C VAL A 220 -2.14 -21.44 -4.53
N GLU A 221 -1.73 -22.70 -4.39
CA GLU A 221 -1.31 -23.28 -3.10
C GLU A 221 -0.16 -22.46 -2.46
N GLY A 222 0.77 -21.95 -3.26
CA GLY A 222 1.84 -21.07 -2.80
C GLY A 222 1.35 -19.74 -2.23
N LEU A 223 0.44 -19.04 -2.93
CA LEU A 223 -0.17 -17.80 -2.45
C LEU A 223 -0.99 -18.04 -1.17
N GLU A 224 -1.84 -19.07 -1.16
CA GLU A 224 -2.68 -19.42 -0.02
C GLU A 224 -1.84 -19.78 1.22
N ASN A 225 -0.74 -20.53 1.06
CA ASN A 225 0.19 -20.82 2.16
C ASN A 225 0.89 -19.56 2.70
N LYS A 226 1.32 -18.63 1.84
CA LYS A 226 1.97 -17.38 2.28
C LYS A 226 1.07 -16.52 3.17
N PHE A 227 -0.20 -16.37 2.78
CA PHE A 227 -1.21 -15.72 3.60
C PHE A 227 -1.46 -16.51 4.90
N LYS A 228 -1.73 -17.81 4.78
CA LYS A 228 -2.05 -18.72 5.90
C LYS A 228 -0.96 -18.70 6.97
N TRP A 229 0.32 -18.71 6.60
CA TRP A 229 1.41 -18.67 7.59
C TRP A 229 1.44 -17.35 8.38
N GLN A 230 0.94 -16.24 7.84
CA GLN A 230 0.74 -15.02 8.64
C GLN A 230 -0.56 -15.05 9.44
N GLN A 231 -1.65 -15.62 8.90
CA GLN A 231 -2.95 -15.76 9.57
C GLN A 231 -2.90 -16.70 10.80
N GLU A 232 -2.17 -17.81 10.69
CA GLU A 232 -2.04 -18.83 11.75
C GLU A 232 -0.89 -18.54 12.74
N TYR A 233 -0.19 -17.41 12.62
CA TYR A 233 0.81 -17.01 13.60
C TYR A 233 0.15 -16.61 14.92
N THR A 234 0.66 -17.15 16.04
CA THR A 234 0.23 -16.77 17.39
C THR A 234 1.35 -16.00 18.07
N SER A 235 1.13 -14.70 18.32
CA SER A 235 2.14 -13.88 18.99
C SER A 235 2.30 -14.32 20.46
N PRO A 236 3.54 -14.47 20.97
CA PRO A 236 3.80 -14.73 22.39
C PRO A 236 3.40 -13.57 23.30
N ASN A 237 3.16 -12.38 22.73
CA ASN A 237 2.75 -11.18 23.44
C ASN A 237 1.23 -10.97 23.24
N ASP A 238 0.43 -11.49 24.17
CA ASP A 238 -1.04 -11.39 24.24
C ASP A 238 -1.82 -11.77 22.94
N ASN A 239 -1.20 -12.57 22.06
CA ASN A 239 -1.65 -12.83 20.71
C ASN A 239 -2.00 -11.56 19.89
N ARG A 240 -1.16 -10.51 20.02
CA ARG A 240 -1.36 -9.20 19.39
C ARG A 240 -1.28 -9.18 17.85
N TRP A 241 -0.88 -10.27 17.20
CA TRP A 241 -0.85 -10.33 15.74
C TRP A 241 -2.26 -10.62 15.20
N VAL A 242 -2.85 -9.66 14.49
CA VAL A 242 -4.21 -9.76 13.96
C VAL A 242 -4.17 -9.65 12.45
N LEU A 243 -4.34 -10.79 11.78
CA LEU A 243 -4.68 -10.92 10.36
C LEU A 243 -5.78 -11.98 10.30
N LYS A 244 -7.05 -11.58 10.16
CA LYS A 244 -8.18 -12.52 10.34
C LYS A 244 -8.58 -13.22 9.04
N ASP A 245 -8.60 -12.48 7.94
CA ASP A 245 -8.93 -12.91 6.58
C ASP A 245 -8.45 -11.82 5.60
N HIS A 246 -8.65 -11.99 4.29
CA HIS A 246 -8.30 -11.01 3.26
C HIS A 246 -9.18 -9.74 3.36
N PHE A 247 -10.42 -9.89 3.83
CA PHE A 247 -11.25 -8.78 4.30
C PHE A 247 -11.68 -9.02 5.76
N TYR A 248 -11.48 -8.04 6.63
CA TYR A 248 -12.12 -8.06 7.94
C TYR A 248 -12.25 -6.68 8.60
N VAL A 249 -13.28 -6.52 9.42
CA VAL A 249 -13.44 -5.35 10.30
C VAL A 249 -12.76 -5.62 11.65
N TYR A 250 -12.06 -4.61 12.14
CA TYR A 250 -11.54 -4.55 13.51
C TYR A 250 -12.01 -3.24 14.16
N SER A 251 -12.84 -3.36 15.19
CA SER A 251 -13.41 -2.21 15.90
C SER A 251 -12.62 -1.92 17.17
N ILE A 252 -12.33 -0.66 17.43
CA ILE A 252 -11.84 -0.17 18.73
C ILE A 252 -12.77 0.93 19.25
N GLU A 253 -13.00 0.95 20.57
CA GLU A 253 -13.95 1.84 21.23
C GLU A 253 -13.36 2.41 22.53
N ASP A 254 -13.82 3.58 22.93
CA ASP A 254 -13.65 4.11 24.28
C ASP A 254 -14.98 4.10 25.05
N GLU A 255 -15.17 3.10 25.93
CA GLU A 255 -16.42 2.84 26.66
C GLU A 255 -16.92 4.04 27.49
N ASP A 256 -16.01 4.90 27.97
CA ASP A 256 -16.33 6.11 28.75
C ASP A 256 -16.92 7.26 27.90
N SER A 257 -16.72 7.23 26.57
CA SER A 257 -17.19 8.27 25.64
C SER A 257 -18.05 7.75 24.48
N GLY A 258 -18.05 6.45 24.20
CA GLY A 258 -18.70 5.84 23.04
C GLY A 258 -18.01 6.16 21.70
N VAL A 259 -16.88 6.89 21.72
CA VAL A 259 -16.10 7.18 20.51
C VAL A 259 -15.49 5.88 20.02
N SER A 260 -15.71 5.56 18.74
CA SER A 260 -15.35 4.29 18.13
C SER A 260 -14.76 4.46 16.73
N ILE A 261 -13.84 3.57 16.36
CA ILE A 261 -13.24 3.46 15.03
C ILE A 261 -13.48 2.03 14.52
N ASP A 262 -14.19 1.90 13.39
CA ASP A 262 -14.17 0.67 12.59
C ASP A 262 -13.02 0.75 11.58
N ILE A 263 -12.07 -0.18 11.69
CA ILE A 263 -10.96 -0.38 10.75
C ILE A 263 -11.39 -1.47 9.76
N PHE A 264 -11.58 -1.10 8.49
CA PHE A 264 -11.91 -2.00 7.39
C PHE A 264 -10.61 -2.42 6.70
N ASN A 265 -10.12 -3.62 7.00
CA ASN A 265 -8.91 -4.18 6.39
C ASN A 265 -9.31 -4.84 5.06
N VAL A 266 -8.68 -4.43 3.97
CA VAL A 266 -9.07 -4.84 2.60
C VAL A 266 -7.89 -5.36 1.79
N ASP A 267 -8.10 -6.45 1.06
CA ASP A 267 -7.20 -6.88 0.01
C ASP A 267 -7.28 -5.91 -1.18
N THR A 268 -6.10 -5.56 -1.70
CA THR A 268 -5.90 -4.68 -2.87
C THR A 268 -4.88 -5.27 -3.85
N GLY A 269 -4.65 -6.59 -3.78
CA GLY A 269 -3.64 -7.30 -4.57
C GLY A 269 -3.88 -7.30 -6.08
N ASP A 270 -5.05 -6.85 -6.55
CA ASP A 270 -5.35 -6.65 -7.97
C ASP A 270 -5.00 -5.26 -8.54
N ALA A 271 -4.23 -4.44 -7.81
CA ALA A 271 -3.73 -3.15 -8.31
C ALA A 271 -2.82 -3.26 -9.54
N ASP A 272 -2.92 -2.29 -10.45
CA ASP A 272 -2.18 -2.25 -11.72
C ASP A 272 -0.66 -2.01 -11.54
N VAL A 273 -0.26 -1.42 -10.41
CA VAL A 273 1.13 -1.13 -10.04
C VAL A 273 1.62 -2.14 -8.99
N HIS A 274 2.70 -2.87 -9.32
CA HIS A 274 3.49 -3.75 -8.43
C HIS A 274 2.76 -4.88 -7.65
N ALA A 275 1.45 -5.03 -7.81
CA ALA A 275 0.67 -6.11 -7.20
C ALA A 275 0.68 -7.41 -8.03
N ALA A 276 -0.48 -8.00 -8.34
CA ALA A 276 -0.61 -9.27 -9.06
C ALA A 276 0.26 -9.37 -10.32
N LEU A 277 0.48 -8.28 -11.07
CA LEU A 277 1.40 -8.29 -12.22
C LEU A 277 2.84 -8.69 -11.83
N GLN A 278 3.40 -8.08 -10.79
CA GLN A 278 4.75 -8.40 -10.30
C GLN A 278 4.78 -9.78 -9.64
N VAL A 279 3.84 -10.03 -8.73
CA VAL A 279 3.80 -11.27 -7.93
C VAL A 279 3.60 -12.49 -8.82
N CYS A 280 2.68 -12.44 -9.78
CA CYS A 280 2.43 -13.57 -10.68
C CYS A 280 3.52 -13.75 -11.74
N CYS A 281 4.13 -12.66 -12.23
CA CYS A 281 5.27 -12.78 -13.14
C CYS A 281 6.53 -13.34 -12.45
N GLN A 282 6.76 -13.06 -11.16
CA GLN A 282 7.93 -13.55 -10.40
C GLN A 282 9.26 -13.14 -11.06
N CYS A 283 9.29 -11.93 -11.65
CA CYS A 283 10.27 -11.60 -12.69
C CYS A 283 11.72 -11.66 -12.24
N PHE A 284 12.06 -11.10 -11.06
CA PHE A 284 13.42 -11.09 -10.54
C PHE A 284 13.96 -12.51 -10.32
N ALA A 285 13.11 -13.47 -9.98
CA ALA A 285 13.51 -14.87 -9.84
C ALA A 285 13.65 -15.61 -11.20
N TYR A 286 12.97 -15.16 -12.26
CA TYR A 286 13.18 -15.68 -13.62
C TYR A 286 14.31 -14.98 -14.39
N SER A 287 14.65 -13.72 -14.07
CA SER A 287 15.76 -12.94 -14.65
C SER A 287 17.08 -13.07 -13.89
N GLU A 288 17.14 -13.89 -12.83
CA GLU A 288 18.30 -14.04 -11.92
C GLU A 288 18.72 -12.72 -11.21
N GLY A 289 17.77 -11.81 -11.00
CA GLY A 289 17.98 -10.51 -10.34
C GLY A 289 18.32 -9.35 -11.28
N ASP A 290 17.99 -9.46 -12.57
CA ASP A 290 18.17 -8.39 -13.55
C ASP A 290 16.91 -7.51 -13.66
N ASP A 291 16.97 -6.31 -13.07
CA ASP A 291 15.99 -5.22 -13.15
C ASP A 291 15.75 -4.70 -14.58
N ASP A 292 16.79 -4.62 -15.42
CA ASP A 292 16.65 -4.14 -16.81
C ASP A 292 15.83 -5.15 -17.63
N SER A 293 16.06 -6.44 -17.41
CA SER A 293 15.26 -7.52 -17.99
C SER A 293 13.80 -7.56 -17.53
N CYS A 294 13.46 -6.93 -16.40
CA CYS A 294 12.07 -6.85 -15.91
C CYS A 294 11.26 -5.67 -16.50
N LYS A 295 11.88 -4.76 -17.24
CA LYS A 295 11.21 -3.56 -17.79
C LYS A 295 10.25 -3.92 -18.93
N GLY A 296 8.95 -3.85 -18.64
CA GLY A 296 7.88 -4.17 -19.59
C GLY A 296 7.54 -5.67 -19.68
N VAL A 297 7.99 -6.48 -18.71
CA VAL A 297 7.61 -7.89 -18.60
C VAL A 297 6.12 -8.01 -18.27
N ALA A 298 5.45 -8.92 -18.98
CA ALA A 298 4.01 -9.16 -18.87
C ALA A 298 3.65 -10.62 -19.20
N ARG A 299 2.40 -11.01 -18.94
CA ARG A 299 1.81 -12.34 -19.21
C ARG A 299 2.33 -12.99 -20.50
N GLY A 300 3.01 -14.14 -20.36
CA GLY A 300 3.55 -14.92 -21.49
C GLY A 300 4.95 -14.53 -21.96
N HIS A 301 5.59 -13.53 -21.36
CA HIS A 301 7.04 -13.31 -21.49
C HIS A 301 7.82 -14.41 -20.74
N GLU A 302 9.04 -14.76 -21.17
CA GLU A 302 9.81 -15.83 -20.50
C GLU A 302 10.18 -15.52 -19.05
N TYR A 303 10.30 -14.24 -18.70
CA TYR A 303 10.45 -13.76 -17.31
C TYR A 303 9.12 -13.48 -16.59
N CYS A 304 7.98 -13.88 -17.14
CA CYS A 304 6.68 -13.83 -16.47
C CYS A 304 6.12 -15.24 -16.33
N ALA A 305 6.14 -15.79 -15.11
CA ALA A 305 5.75 -17.18 -14.82
C ALA A 305 6.49 -18.22 -15.69
N GLY A 306 7.70 -17.91 -16.17
CA GLY A 306 8.46 -18.78 -17.09
C GLY A 306 7.90 -18.83 -18.52
N GLY A 307 7.01 -17.91 -18.89
CA GLY A 307 6.20 -17.97 -20.11
C GLY A 307 4.91 -18.77 -19.98
N ASP A 308 4.63 -19.38 -18.82
CA ASP A 308 3.40 -20.14 -18.59
C ASP A 308 2.22 -19.20 -18.33
N THR A 309 1.30 -19.14 -19.30
CA THR A 309 0.13 -18.27 -19.22
C THR A 309 -0.93 -18.77 -18.26
N ASP A 310 -1.02 -20.08 -18.04
CA ASP A 310 -2.07 -20.70 -17.26
C ASP A 310 -1.72 -20.60 -15.77
N MET A 311 -0.43 -20.70 -15.44
CA MET A 311 0.11 -20.41 -14.12
C MET A 311 0.01 -18.91 -13.78
N TYR A 312 0.28 -18.00 -14.73
CA TYR A 312 0.04 -16.57 -14.52
C TYR A 312 -1.44 -16.27 -14.27
N ASP A 313 -2.34 -16.79 -15.12
CA ASP A 313 -3.78 -16.50 -15.03
C ASP A 313 -4.40 -17.04 -13.74
N ALA A 314 -3.99 -18.23 -13.27
CA ALA A 314 -4.47 -18.77 -11.99
C ALA A 314 -4.07 -17.90 -10.79
N CYS A 315 -2.82 -17.43 -10.77
CA CYS A 315 -2.34 -16.49 -9.76
C CYS A 315 -3.09 -15.14 -9.81
N PHE A 316 -3.25 -14.55 -10.99
CA PHE A 316 -3.94 -13.27 -11.15
C PHE A 316 -5.43 -13.38 -10.81
N ALA A 317 -6.08 -14.48 -11.18
CA ALA A 317 -7.47 -14.77 -10.82
C ALA A 317 -7.65 -14.87 -9.31
N LYS A 318 -6.66 -15.37 -8.56
CA LYS A 318 -6.74 -15.49 -7.10
C LYS A 318 -6.64 -14.16 -6.37
N PHE A 319 -5.74 -13.27 -6.80
CA PHE A 319 -5.75 -11.88 -6.32
C PHE A 319 -7.08 -11.20 -6.64
N LYS A 320 -7.61 -11.37 -7.86
CA LYS A 320 -8.91 -10.81 -8.21
C LYS A 320 -10.06 -11.36 -7.36
N GLU A 321 -10.06 -12.64 -7.01
CA GLU A 321 -11.03 -13.26 -6.09
C GLU A 321 -11.04 -12.53 -4.74
N TRP A 322 -9.87 -12.30 -4.15
CA TRP A 322 -9.72 -11.65 -2.85
C TRP A 322 -10.05 -10.15 -2.87
N SER A 323 -9.60 -9.42 -3.89
CA SER A 323 -9.91 -7.98 -4.02
C SER A 323 -11.37 -7.74 -4.41
N ASP A 324 -12.02 -8.60 -5.21
CA ASP A 324 -13.45 -8.50 -5.54
C ASP A 324 -14.34 -8.76 -4.32
N ASP A 325 -14.03 -9.77 -3.50
CA ASP A 325 -14.79 -9.98 -2.25
C ASP A 325 -14.50 -8.88 -1.23
N SER A 326 -13.27 -8.35 -1.17
CA SER A 326 -12.93 -7.19 -0.31
C SER A 326 -13.72 -5.94 -0.68
N ARG A 327 -13.84 -5.62 -1.98
CA ARG A 327 -14.71 -4.54 -2.48
C ARG A 327 -16.17 -4.75 -2.09
N LYS A 328 -16.70 -5.95 -2.32
CA LYS A 328 -18.08 -6.33 -1.97
C LYS A 328 -18.33 -6.22 -0.47
N GLN A 329 -17.46 -6.80 0.36
CA GLN A 329 -17.62 -6.77 1.81
C GLN A 329 -17.43 -5.37 2.39
N LEU A 330 -16.52 -4.54 1.85
CA LEU A 330 -16.42 -3.13 2.26
C LEU A 330 -17.77 -2.42 2.08
N ALA A 331 -18.36 -2.50 0.88
CA ALA A 331 -19.66 -1.91 0.57
C ALA A 331 -20.79 -2.43 1.48
N GLU A 332 -20.82 -3.74 1.76
CA GLU A 332 -21.80 -4.34 2.67
C GLU A 332 -21.61 -3.88 4.14
N LYS A 333 -20.37 -3.90 4.67
CA LYS A 333 -20.12 -3.59 6.08
C LYS A 333 -20.24 -2.09 6.37
N VAL A 334 -19.66 -1.23 5.52
CA VAL A 334 -19.61 0.23 5.77
C VAL A 334 -21.00 0.85 5.89
N ALA A 335 -21.95 0.35 5.10
CA ALA A 335 -23.36 0.75 5.10
C ALA A 335 -24.12 0.30 6.38
N THR A 336 -23.58 -0.65 7.13
CA THR A 336 -24.13 -1.12 8.43
C THR A 336 -23.36 -0.60 9.65
N SER A 337 -22.16 -0.05 9.46
CA SER A 337 -21.32 0.47 10.53
C SER A 337 -21.91 1.74 11.16
N THR A 338 -21.99 1.73 12.49
CA THR A 338 -22.42 2.84 13.34
C THR A 338 -21.27 3.45 14.15
N ALA A 339 -20.02 3.07 13.86
CA ALA A 339 -18.84 3.63 14.52
C ALA A 339 -18.71 5.13 14.21
N THR A 340 -18.17 5.91 15.17
CA THR A 340 -17.91 7.34 15.00
C THR A 340 -17.01 7.62 13.81
N TRP A 341 -15.99 6.78 13.64
CA TRP A 341 -15.00 6.86 12.57
C TRP A 341 -14.95 5.55 11.78
N LYS A 342 -14.68 5.69 10.49
CA LYS A 342 -14.59 4.58 9.53
C LYS A 342 -13.33 4.77 8.71
N ILE A 343 -12.39 3.84 8.85
CA ILE A 343 -11.04 3.94 8.30
C ILE A 343 -10.74 2.68 7.49
N VAL A 344 -10.32 2.83 6.23
CA VAL A 344 -9.82 1.70 5.43
C VAL A 344 -8.33 1.51 5.69
N ASN A 345 -7.92 0.26 5.88
CA ASN A 345 -6.53 -0.19 5.91
C ASN A 345 -6.28 -1.06 4.67
N SER A 346 -5.31 -0.69 3.82
CA SER A 346 -4.89 -1.46 2.65
C SER A 346 -3.39 -1.38 2.45
N HIS A 347 -2.83 -2.15 1.51
CA HIS A 347 -1.45 -1.95 1.07
C HIS A 347 -1.40 -0.90 -0.04
N TYR A 348 -2.26 -1.01 -1.06
CA TYR A 348 -2.33 -0.05 -2.17
C TYR A 348 -3.49 0.94 -2.03
N SER A 349 -3.26 2.23 -2.30
CA SER A 349 -4.36 3.19 -2.51
C SER A 349 -4.97 3.12 -3.92
N PRO A 350 -6.31 3.19 -4.04
CA PRO A 350 -7.04 3.32 -5.31
C PRO A 350 -6.58 4.46 -6.22
N HIS A 351 -6.16 5.60 -5.67
CA HIS A 351 -5.90 6.82 -6.46
C HIS A 351 -4.44 6.98 -6.92
N VAL A 352 -3.60 6.01 -6.55
CA VAL A 352 -2.15 5.97 -6.86
C VAL A 352 -1.79 4.74 -7.71
N HIS A 353 -2.24 3.56 -7.29
CA HIS A 353 -1.72 2.28 -7.78
C HIS A 353 -2.63 1.54 -8.77
N TYR A 354 -3.85 2.03 -8.97
CA TYR A 354 -4.83 1.48 -9.92
C TYR A 354 -4.99 2.41 -11.14
N ASP A 355 -5.39 1.84 -12.28
CA ASP A 355 -5.76 2.60 -13.48
C ASP A 355 -7.06 3.41 -13.29
N GLU A 356 -7.46 4.19 -14.31
CA GLU A 356 -8.68 5.00 -14.22
C GLU A 356 -9.96 4.16 -14.06
N LYS A 357 -9.96 2.86 -14.40
CA LYS A 357 -11.09 1.96 -14.15
C LYS A 357 -11.04 1.39 -12.73
N GLY A 358 -9.91 0.84 -12.29
CA GLY A 358 -9.75 0.28 -10.94
C GLY A 358 -9.96 1.32 -9.84
N MET A 359 -9.47 2.55 -10.06
CA MET A 359 -9.75 3.69 -9.19
C MET A 359 -11.26 3.98 -9.09
N GLN A 360 -12.01 3.93 -10.20
CA GLN A 360 -13.46 4.17 -10.19
C GLN A 360 -14.24 3.02 -9.52
N GLU A 361 -13.82 1.75 -9.67
CA GLU A 361 -14.44 0.61 -8.99
C GLU A 361 -14.34 0.70 -7.46
N TRP A 362 -13.29 1.34 -6.93
CA TRP A 362 -13.20 1.72 -5.51
C TRP A 362 -13.92 3.03 -5.19
N PHE A 363 -13.84 4.07 -6.03
CA PHE A 363 -14.49 5.36 -5.77
C PHE A 363 -16.03 5.28 -5.79
N ASP A 364 -16.63 4.42 -6.61
CA ASP A 364 -18.07 4.12 -6.58
C ASP A 364 -18.51 3.48 -5.24
N ILE A 365 -17.60 2.84 -4.50
CA ILE A 365 -17.85 2.34 -3.13
C ILE A 365 -17.66 3.44 -2.10
N LEU A 366 -16.73 4.37 -2.33
CA LEU A 366 -16.46 5.50 -1.42
C LEU A 366 -17.53 6.61 -1.49
N GLU A 367 -18.14 6.87 -2.66
CA GLU A 367 -19.15 7.92 -2.89
C GLU A 367 -20.35 7.80 -1.92
N GLY A 368 -20.33 8.59 -0.84
CA GLY A 368 -21.39 8.61 0.18
C GLY A 368 -21.30 7.53 1.27
N SER A 369 -20.22 6.75 1.33
CA SER A 369 -19.99 5.67 2.30
C SER A 369 -19.91 6.11 3.77
N GLY A 370 -19.43 7.33 4.02
CA GLY A 370 -19.01 7.79 5.35
C GLY A 370 -17.68 7.19 5.82
N ILE A 371 -16.83 6.68 4.91
CA ILE A 371 -15.39 6.49 5.18
C ILE A 371 -14.75 7.87 5.29
N HIS A 372 -13.90 8.05 6.31
CA HIS A 372 -13.25 9.32 6.61
C HIS A 372 -11.78 9.33 6.17
N ALA A 373 -11.11 8.19 6.33
CA ALA A 373 -9.71 8.01 5.96
C ALA A 373 -9.47 6.66 5.27
N TRP A 374 -8.53 6.64 4.34
CA TRP A 374 -7.94 5.45 3.73
C TRP A 374 -6.43 5.52 3.97
N VAL A 375 -5.90 4.59 4.76
CA VAL A 375 -4.48 4.55 5.13
C VAL A 375 -3.81 3.36 4.45
N TYR A 376 -2.64 3.59 3.85
CA TYR A 376 -1.98 2.64 2.95
C TYR A 376 -0.45 2.82 2.94
N GLY A 377 0.25 1.81 2.41
CA GLY A 377 1.71 1.76 2.29
C GLY A 377 2.15 1.64 0.83
N HIS A 378 2.96 0.62 0.55
CA HIS A 378 3.53 0.24 -0.75
C HIS A 378 4.55 1.23 -1.34
N THR A 379 4.18 2.50 -1.49
CA THR A 379 5.17 3.53 -1.81
C THR A 379 5.86 3.94 -0.52
N HIS A 380 7.19 3.79 -0.48
CA HIS A 380 8.00 3.96 0.73
C HIS A 380 8.21 5.44 1.14
N GLY A 381 7.15 6.25 1.05
CA GLY A 381 7.10 7.65 1.40
C GLY A 381 5.87 7.97 2.26
N GLU A 382 5.70 9.25 2.56
CA GLU A 382 4.72 9.74 3.52
C GLU A 382 4.01 10.99 2.97
N LYS A 383 2.67 10.94 2.87
CA LYS A 383 1.85 12.07 2.42
C LYS A 383 0.40 11.99 2.88
N HIS A 384 -0.31 13.09 2.72
CA HIS A 384 -1.72 13.24 3.00
C HIS A 384 -2.41 13.94 1.83
N ASP A 385 -3.37 13.27 1.19
CA ASP A 385 -4.25 13.81 0.15
C ASP A 385 -5.70 13.86 0.66
N TYR A 386 -6.54 14.71 0.07
CA TYR A 386 -7.97 14.81 0.37
C TYR A 386 -8.80 14.82 -0.92
N SER A 387 -9.99 14.22 -0.89
CA SER A 387 -10.97 14.26 -1.99
C SER A 387 -12.29 14.87 -1.56
N GLU A 388 -12.57 16.11 -2.00
CA GLU A 388 -13.85 16.79 -1.72
C GLU A 388 -15.06 16.03 -2.28
N SER A 389 -14.93 15.40 -3.45
CA SER A 389 -16.01 14.62 -4.06
C SER A 389 -16.41 13.39 -3.25
N LEU A 390 -15.48 12.79 -2.52
CA LEU A 390 -15.73 11.58 -1.72
C LEU A 390 -15.97 11.90 -0.24
N GLY A 391 -15.36 12.98 0.27
CA GLY A 391 -15.23 13.27 1.69
C GLY A 391 -14.19 12.41 2.40
N VAL A 392 -13.19 11.92 1.66
CA VAL A 392 -12.19 10.93 2.12
C VAL A 392 -10.79 11.55 2.10
N HIS A 393 -10.06 11.35 3.18
CA HIS A 393 -8.63 11.58 3.28
C HIS A 393 -7.84 10.31 2.90
N PHE A 394 -6.77 10.45 2.15
CA PHE A 394 -5.88 9.35 1.78
C PHE A 394 -4.50 9.61 2.41
N VAL A 395 -4.02 8.68 3.22
CA VAL A 395 -2.76 8.79 3.98
C VAL A 395 -1.80 7.70 3.53
N GLU A 396 -0.72 8.10 2.86
CA GLU A 396 0.40 7.22 2.49
C GLU A 396 1.38 7.17 3.65
N ASN A 397 1.74 5.95 4.08
CA ASN A 397 2.60 5.69 5.22
C ASN A 397 3.43 4.41 5.00
N GLY A 398 4.31 4.43 3.99
CA GLY A 398 5.21 3.33 3.66
C GLY A 398 6.68 3.53 4.07
N ALA A 399 7.03 4.60 4.78
CA ALA A 399 8.38 4.80 5.32
C ALA A 399 8.53 4.19 6.73
N GLY A 400 7.96 3.01 6.98
CA GLY A 400 8.08 2.29 8.26
C GLY A 400 9.43 1.62 8.50
N GLY A 401 10.30 1.54 7.48
CA GLY A 401 11.72 1.20 7.64
C GLY A 401 12.13 -0.23 7.31
N GLY A 402 11.28 -1.00 6.62
CA GLY A 402 11.62 -2.35 6.12
C GLY A 402 12.57 -2.36 4.92
N ILE A 403 12.69 -1.23 4.24
CA ILE A 403 13.34 -1.02 2.95
C ILE A 403 13.77 0.46 2.82
N GLN A 404 14.56 0.81 1.80
CA GLN A 404 14.95 2.21 1.57
C GLN A 404 13.73 3.07 1.19
N LYS A 405 13.53 4.16 1.96
CA LYS A 405 12.55 5.23 1.73
C LYS A 405 12.68 5.89 0.34
N GLU A 406 11.56 6.42 -0.16
CA GLU A 406 11.41 7.03 -1.47
C GLU A 406 10.56 8.30 -1.45
N SER A 407 10.55 9.05 -2.54
CA SER A 407 9.61 10.17 -2.72
C SER A 407 8.17 9.68 -2.70
N ALA A 408 7.31 10.34 -1.94
CA ALA A 408 5.89 10.03 -1.85
C ALA A 408 5.16 10.16 -3.21
N SER A 409 4.05 9.43 -3.38
CA SER A 409 3.41 9.28 -4.69
C SER A 409 2.78 10.56 -5.23
N GLY A 410 3.14 10.91 -6.46
CA GLY A 410 2.41 11.93 -7.21
C GLY A 410 0.97 11.49 -7.55
N LEU A 411 0.07 12.46 -7.71
CA LEU A 411 -1.29 12.21 -8.19
C LEU A 411 -1.29 11.90 -9.70
N THR A 412 -2.00 10.86 -10.12
CA THR A 412 -2.18 10.55 -11.54
C THR A 412 -3.04 11.61 -12.23
N THR A 413 -2.96 11.71 -13.57
CA THR A 413 -3.72 12.71 -14.34
C THR A 413 -5.25 12.51 -14.30
N TYR A 414 -5.72 11.36 -13.82
CA TYR A 414 -7.12 11.08 -13.53
C TYR A 414 -7.47 11.24 -12.05
N ALA A 415 -6.59 10.82 -11.13
CA ALA A 415 -6.78 11.04 -9.69
C ALA A 415 -6.82 12.54 -9.32
N ALA A 416 -6.00 13.37 -9.97
CA ALA A 416 -5.96 14.83 -9.78
C ALA A 416 -7.25 15.57 -10.21
N LYS A 417 -8.28 14.86 -10.71
CA LYS A 417 -9.64 15.38 -10.92
C LYS A 417 -10.51 15.30 -9.65
N TYR A 418 -10.10 14.47 -8.68
CA TYR A 418 -10.89 14.07 -7.51
C TYR A 418 -10.16 14.36 -6.20
N ALA A 419 -8.83 14.26 -6.17
CA ALA A 419 -8.01 14.45 -4.98
C ALA A 419 -6.98 15.58 -5.16
N THR A 420 -6.62 16.22 -4.04
CA THR A 420 -5.61 17.26 -3.92
C THR A 420 -4.64 16.93 -2.77
N ASN A 421 -3.35 17.22 -2.96
CA ASN A 421 -2.37 17.03 -1.90
C ASN A 421 -2.50 18.10 -0.81
N VAL A 422 -2.58 17.65 0.45
CA VAL A 422 -2.65 18.49 1.66
C VAL A 422 -1.25 18.64 2.25
N TRP A 423 -0.48 17.54 2.31
CA TRP A 423 0.89 17.52 2.83
C TRP A 423 1.70 16.39 2.18
N THR A 424 3.01 16.58 2.08
CA THR A 424 3.99 15.58 1.64
C THR A 424 5.28 15.77 2.44
N TYR A 425 5.93 14.68 2.85
CA TYR A 425 7.19 14.72 3.61
C TYR A 425 8.42 15.07 2.73
N THR A 426 9.60 15.21 3.35
CA THR A 426 10.81 15.69 2.65
C THR A 426 11.62 14.60 1.92
N GLY A 427 11.28 13.32 2.06
CA GLY A 427 11.97 12.21 1.36
C GLY A 427 13.23 11.67 2.06
N ASP A 428 13.63 12.24 3.19
CA ASP A 428 14.83 11.90 3.95
C ASP A 428 14.55 11.27 5.34
N GLU A 429 13.30 10.89 5.59
CA GLU A 429 12.76 10.49 6.90
C GLU A 429 12.22 9.05 6.90
N TYR A 430 12.14 8.43 8.09
CA TYR A 430 11.33 7.23 8.35
C TYR A 430 10.38 7.54 9.51
N GLY A 431 9.19 6.94 9.52
CA GLY A 431 8.19 7.31 10.51
C GLY A 431 6.93 6.45 10.50
N PHE A 432 5.91 6.97 11.18
CA PHE A 432 4.62 6.31 11.38
C PHE A 432 3.55 7.38 11.62
N PHE A 433 2.28 7.03 11.40
CA PHE A 433 1.16 7.92 11.70
C PHE A 433 0.49 7.59 13.05
N SER A 434 -0.03 8.62 13.73
CA SER A 434 -0.99 8.45 14.83
C SER A 434 -2.34 9.06 14.49
N LEU A 435 -3.39 8.42 15.01
CA LEU A 435 -4.79 8.75 14.85
C LEU A 435 -5.37 8.93 16.25
N GLU A 436 -5.87 10.12 16.59
CA GLU A 436 -6.61 10.38 17.84
C GLU A 436 -8.04 10.81 17.50
N ALA A 437 -9.03 10.14 18.06
CA ALA A 437 -10.45 10.35 17.77
C ALA A 437 -11.21 11.01 18.94
N SER A 438 -12.17 11.84 18.57
CA SER A 438 -13.21 12.45 19.42
C SER A 438 -14.58 12.27 18.74
N GLU A 439 -15.65 12.84 19.30
CA GLU A 439 -17.01 12.78 18.71
C GLU A 439 -17.12 13.45 17.33
N GLU A 440 -16.38 14.55 17.10
CA GLU A 440 -16.50 15.39 15.88
C GLU A 440 -15.19 15.52 15.09
N TRP A 441 -14.04 15.17 15.67
CA TRP A 441 -12.72 15.34 15.05
C TRP A 441 -11.81 14.12 15.20
N LEU A 442 -11.11 13.79 14.12
CA LEU A 442 -10.01 12.82 14.04
C LEU A 442 -8.72 13.58 13.75
N LYS A 443 -7.79 13.58 14.69
CA LYS A 443 -6.47 14.19 14.56
C LYS A 443 -5.51 13.15 13.97
N VAL A 444 -4.93 13.48 12.83
CA VAL A 444 -3.96 12.66 12.09
C VAL A 444 -2.59 13.33 12.18
N GLN A 445 -1.56 12.59 12.60
CA GLN A 445 -0.21 13.12 12.80
C GLN A 445 0.87 12.21 12.22
N TYR A 446 1.83 12.77 11.48
CA TYR A 446 3.06 12.07 11.08
C TYR A 446 4.17 12.31 12.09
N HIS A 447 4.83 11.24 12.55
CA HIS A 447 5.91 11.25 13.53
C HIS A 447 7.18 10.62 12.98
N THR A 448 8.31 11.28 13.18
CA THR A 448 9.65 10.82 12.75
C THR A 448 10.71 11.14 13.82
N ALA A 449 11.97 10.82 13.53
CA ALA A 449 13.12 11.13 14.37
C ALA A 449 13.36 12.65 14.45
N ASP A 450 13.66 13.15 15.66
CA ASP A 450 14.11 14.52 15.84
C ASP A 450 15.62 14.71 15.58
N ASN A 451 16.07 15.97 15.57
CA ASN A 451 17.47 16.35 15.31
C ASN A 451 18.47 15.93 16.42
N SER A 452 18.07 15.16 17.44
CA SER A 452 18.97 14.64 18.48
C SER A 452 19.37 13.17 18.27
N TRP A 453 18.77 12.48 17.30
CA TRP A 453 19.19 11.14 16.86
C TRP A 453 20.57 11.15 16.20
N SER A 454 21.32 10.06 16.37
CA SER A 454 22.56 9.80 15.62
C SER A 454 22.66 8.32 15.25
N PHE A 455 22.46 8.01 13.97
CA PHE A 455 22.36 6.64 13.45
C PHE A 455 23.73 5.98 13.29
N GLY A 456 23.91 4.84 13.98
CA GLY A 456 25.05 3.95 13.83
C GLY A 456 24.79 2.85 12.79
N SER A 457 25.82 2.06 12.49
CA SER A 457 25.69 0.88 11.61
C SER A 457 24.93 -0.30 12.23
N THR A 458 24.55 -0.17 13.51
CA THR A 458 23.66 -1.07 14.24
C THR A 458 22.80 -0.24 15.20
N MET A 459 21.69 -0.79 15.71
CA MET A 459 20.91 -0.11 16.74
C MET A 459 21.72 0.06 18.06
N SER A 460 22.67 -0.83 18.35
CA SER A 460 23.60 -0.68 19.49
C SER A 460 24.63 0.44 19.33
N ASP A 461 24.93 0.87 18.10
CA ASP A 461 25.78 2.01 17.79
C ASP A 461 24.96 3.32 17.62
N THR A 462 23.63 3.23 17.70
CA THR A 462 22.70 4.35 17.46
C THR A 462 22.38 5.07 18.76
N THR A 463 22.47 6.41 18.75
CA THR A 463 22.00 7.24 19.86
C THR A 463 20.55 7.64 19.60
N ALA A 464 19.65 7.18 20.46
CA ALA A 464 18.24 7.53 20.42
C ALA A 464 18.01 8.99 20.84
N GLY A 465 17.20 9.70 20.05
CA GLY A 465 16.72 11.05 20.32
C GLY A 465 15.23 11.08 20.67
N GLY A 466 14.57 12.21 20.43
CA GLY A 466 13.14 12.39 20.62
C GLY A 466 12.28 12.03 19.40
N VAL A 467 10.96 12.15 19.57
CA VAL A 467 9.97 12.06 18.49
C VAL A 467 9.61 13.46 18.02
N GLN A 468 9.64 13.70 16.71
CA GLN A 468 9.18 14.94 16.10
C GLN A 468 7.92 14.68 15.26
N THR A 469 6.82 15.33 15.60
CA THR A 469 5.67 15.48 14.69
C THR A 469 6.02 16.47 13.58
N LYS A 470 5.82 16.10 12.30
CA LYS A 470 6.05 16.98 11.14
C LYS A 470 4.81 17.22 10.27
N HIS A 471 3.72 16.50 10.53
CA HIS A 471 2.37 16.80 10.02
C HIS A 471 1.36 16.66 11.15
N CYS A 472 0.34 17.51 11.19
CA CYS A 472 -0.80 17.37 12.08
C CYS A 472 -2.04 18.00 11.45
N TRP A 473 -3.10 17.21 11.30
CA TRP A 473 -4.34 17.62 10.65
C TRP A 473 -5.57 17.18 11.43
N TYR A 474 -6.59 18.04 11.51
CA TYR A 474 -7.89 17.76 12.09
C TYR A 474 -8.90 17.46 10.99
N ILE A 475 -9.25 16.19 10.81
CA ILE A 475 -10.34 15.72 9.94
C ILE A 475 -11.67 15.85 10.70
N PRO A 476 -12.70 16.51 10.14
CA PRO A 476 -14.04 16.59 10.72
C PRO A 476 -14.91 15.36 10.38
N ALA A 477 -15.82 15.00 11.29
CA ALA A 477 -16.71 13.83 11.14
C ALA A 477 -17.78 13.97 10.05
N ASP A 478 -17.89 15.13 9.40
CA ASP A 478 -18.70 15.27 8.18
C ASP A 478 -17.93 15.00 6.89
N GLY A 479 -16.60 14.82 6.95
CA GLY A 479 -15.73 14.58 5.81
C GLY A 479 -15.52 15.82 4.93
N THR A 480 -15.59 17.02 5.49
CA THR A 480 -15.02 18.22 4.85
C THR A 480 -13.49 18.26 5.02
N GLU A 481 -12.78 19.16 4.33
CA GLU A 481 -11.31 19.13 4.22
C GLU A 481 -10.58 19.23 5.57
N GLY A 482 -11.20 19.83 6.59
CA GLY A 482 -10.58 20.01 7.90
C GLY A 482 -9.57 21.15 7.93
N LYS A 483 -8.57 21.05 8.83
CA LYS A 483 -7.53 22.09 9.01
C LYS A 483 -6.27 21.56 9.69
N GLU A 484 -5.14 22.22 9.43
CA GLU A 484 -3.87 22.00 10.13
C GLU A 484 -4.00 22.23 11.65
N CYS A 485 -3.22 21.49 12.45
CA CYS A 485 -3.12 21.75 13.89
C CYS A 485 -2.29 22.99 14.18
N THR A 486 -2.93 24.15 14.24
CA THR A 486 -2.29 25.39 14.70
C THR A 486 -1.76 25.25 16.13
N SER A 487 -0.47 25.50 16.32
CA SER A 487 0.27 25.52 17.60
C SER A 487 0.02 26.76 18.45
#